data_AF-A0A2H0HKQ3-F1
#
_entry.id   AF-A0A2H0HKQ3-F1
#
_cell.length_a   1.000
_cell.length_b   1.000
_cell.length_c   1.000
_cell.angle_alpha   90.00
_cell.angle_beta   90.00
_cell.angle_gamma   90.00
#
_symmetry.space_group_name_H-M   'P 1'
#
loop_
_entity.id
_entity.type
_entity.pdbx_description
1 polymer ?
#
loop_
_entity_poly.entity_id
_entity_poly.type
_entity_poly.pdbx_seq_one_letter_code
_entity_poly.pdbx_strand_id
1 'polypeptide(L)'
;MLNLDNLNIILFILPVYQLMFYAVQLVTLKKNGNPSRRPLGLLMFLMWTYLVMNAAGYLGYSYLDEYLYCLQLPVLLAIMPTYYLYLRAVSIASGGMFSKPWKVVYLPSVFIFLLQVATLLTMSAEQSGSFLHSGGSLSVDSDNAVRFAMMVSILGYVVFLPSQLLISSFQYVQKMRKLAESRKSNPAYLPHLQPLWSHIILFSVIGFVVLGAMMRFFAPDYNQLLTAFFNIGLLISGGLAGYFSLRQDHLNIEVAGIKMEETTNDVATEINLPAIPVTDNNYAVRIDDDEVIKIIFNLQHYLVEKKPYLN
;
A
#
# COMPACT_ATOMS: atom_id res chain seq x y z
N MET A 1 -11.51 -22.31 -28.48
CA MET A 1 -11.14 -21.05 -29.15
C MET A 1 -11.42 -19.92 -28.17
N LEU A 2 -10.41 -19.15 -27.75
CA LEU A 2 -10.62 -17.96 -26.91
C LEU A 2 -11.29 -16.88 -27.77
N ASN A 3 -12.54 -16.52 -27.44
CA ASN A 3 -13.21 -15.40 -28.08
C ASN A 3 -12.79 -14.09 -27.40
N LEU A 4 -12.91 -12.95 -28.09
CA LEU A 4 -12.41 -11.66 -27.59
C LEU A 4 -13.05 -11.24 -26.26
N ASP A 5 -14.32 -11.61 -26.07
CA ASP A 5 -15.07 -11.37 -24.82
C ASP A 5 -14.48 -12.17 -23.64
N ASN A 6 -14.07 -13.42 -23.88
CA ASN A 6 -13.42 -14.26 -22.85
C ASN A 6 -12.06 -13.68 -22.45
N LEU A 7 -11.33 -13.09 -23.40
CA LEU A 7 -10.05 -12.43 -23.13
C LEU A 7 -10.24 -11.18 -22.26
N ASN A 8 -11.26 -10.37 -22.52
CA ASN A 8 -11.57 -9.18 -21.73
C ASN A 8 -11.95 -9.54 -20.29
N ILE A 9 -12.76 -10.59 -20.09
CA ILE A 9 -13.11 -11.10 -18.76
C ILE A 9 -11.85 -11.50 -17.98
N ILE A 10 -10.93 -12.24 -18.63
CA ILE A 10 -9.65 -12.62 -18.00
C ILE A 10 -8.84 -11.39 -17.62
N LEU A 11 -8.76 -10.38 -18.50
CA LEU A 11 -8.02 -9.14 -18.25
C LEU A 11 -8.59 -8.31 -17.09
N PHE A 12 -9.90 -8.39 -16.81
CA PHE A 12 -10.50 -7.76 -15.63
C PHE A 12 -10.21 -8.52 -14.34
N ILE A 13 -10.30 -9.85 -14.41
CA ILE A 13 -10.22 -10.73 -13.24
C ILE A 13 -8.78 -10.87 -12.73
N LEU A 14 -7.80 -10.91 -13.63
CA LEU A 14 -6.40 -11.17 -13.28
C LEU A 14 -5.78 -10.10 -12.36
N PRO A 15 -5.97 -8.78 -12.59
CA PRO A 15 -5.56 -7.72 -11.65
C PRO A 15 -6.20 -7.87 -10.26
N VAL A 16 -7.47 -8.28 -10.20
CA VAL A 16 -8.20 -8.49 -8.94
C VAL A 16 -7.53 -9.61 -8.12
N TYR A 17 -7.29 -10.78 -8.74
CA TYR A 17 -6.63 -11.90 -8.05
C TYR A 17 -5.20 -11.55 -7.61
N GLN A 18 -4.46 -10.83 -8.46
CA GLN A 18 -3.09 -10.42 -8.12
C GLN A 18 -3.06 -9.53 -6.87
N LEU A 19 -3.90 -8.49 -6.81
CA LEU A 19 -3.96 -7.62 -5.64
C LEU A 19 -4.56 -8.32 -4.41
N MET A 20 -5.52 -9.22 -4.60
CA MET A 20 -6.05 -10.05 -3.52
C MET A 20 -4.93 -10.88 -2.88
N PHE A 21 -4.09 -11.53 -3.69
CA PHE A 21 -2.94 -12.28 -3.20
C PHE A 21 -2.02 -11.39 -2.35
N TYR A 22 -1.62 -10.22 -2.85
CA TYR A 22 -0.76 -9.31 -2.08
C TYR A 22 -1.42 -8.79 -0.80
N ALA A 23 -2.70 -8.42 -0.85
CA ALA A 23 -3.46 -7.96 0.30
C ALA A 23 -3.52 -9.05 1.38
N VAL A 24 -3.86 -10.29 1.01
CA VAL A 24 -3.89 -11.43 1.93
C VAL A 24 -2.52 -11.65 2.54
N GLN A 25 -1.45 -11.78 1.74
CA GLN A 25 -0.09 -12.01 2.25
C GLN A 25 0.35 -10.93 3.25
N LEU A 26 0.04 -9.65 2.98
CA LEU A 26 0.44 -8.55 3.86
C LEU A 26 -0.43 -8.46 5.13
N VAL A 27 -1.69 -8.89 5.07
CA VAL A 27 -2.63 -8.86 6.21
C VAL A 27 -2.53 -10.10 7.09
N THR A 28 -2.38 -11.30 6.53
CA THR A 28 -2.46 -12.59 7.26
C THR A 28 -1.15 -13.01 7.88
N LEU A 29 0.00 -12.80 7.20
CA LEU A 29 1.31 -13.17 7.73
C LEU A 29 1.84 -12.17 8.77
N LYS A 30 0.95 -11.68 9.67
CA LYS A 30 1.31 -10.84 10.82
C LYS A 30 2.30 -11.57 11.72
N LYS A 31 3.59 -11.28 11.58
CA LYS A 31 4.55 -11.48 12.68
C LYS A 31 4.31 -10.33 13.65
N ASN A 32 3.79 -10.66 14.83
CA ASN A 32 3.36 -9.70 15.85
C ASN A 32 4.48 -8.70 16.15
N GLY A 33 4.27 -7.40 15.86
CA GLY A 33 5.17 -6.33 16.32
C GLY A 33 5.46 -5.21 15.32
N ASN A 34 5.33 -5.42 14.00
CA ASN A 34 5.76 -4.40 13.03
C ASN A 34 4.63 -3.42 12.64
N PRO A 35 4.68 -2.14 13.07
CA PRO A 35 3.57 -1.22 12.85
C PRO A 35 3.49 -0.77 11.38
N SER A 36 4.58 -0.81 10.60
CA SER A 36 4.59 -0.36 9.19
C SER A 36 3.93 -1.31 8.21
N ARG A 37 3.71 -2.56 8.59
CA ARG A 37 3.02 -3.53 7.74
C ARG A 37 1.52 -3.25 7.57
N ARG A 38 0.89 -2.69 8.62
CA ARG A 38 -0.55 -2.36 8.62
C ARG A 38 -0.95 -1.40 7.49
N PRO A 39 -0.33 -0.23 7.31
CA PRO A 39 -0.69 0.67 6.22
C PRO A 39 -0.38 0.09 4.84
N LEU A 40 0.65 -0.75 4.71
CA LEU A 40 1.00 -1.37 3.43
C LEU A 40 0.00 -2.48 3.03
N GLY A 41 -0.48 -3.27 4.00
CA GLY A 41 -1.62 -4.17 3.80
C GLY A 41 -2.92 -3.43 3.48
N LEU A 42 -3.21 -2.33 4.18
CA LEU A 42 -4.37 -1.47 3.90
C LEU A 42 -4.29 -0.85 2.49
N LEU A 43 -3.09 -0.45 2.04
CA LEU A 43 -2.88 0.06 0.69
C LEU A 43 -3.29 -0.97 -0.37
N MET A 44 -2.79 -2.21 -0.24
CA MET A 44 -3.16 -3.30 -1.16
C MET A 44 -4.65 -3.62 -1.09
N PHE A 45 -5.24 -3.60 0.10
CA PHE A 45 -6.67 -3.83 0.29
C PHE A 45 -7.51 -2.74 -0.39
N LEU A 46 -7.13 -1.46 -0.30
CA LEU A 46 -7.82 -0.36 -0.97
C LEU A 46 -7.73 -0.48 -2.50
N MET A 47 -6.53 -0.76 -3.03
CA MET A 47 -6.34 -0.98 -4.46
C MET A 47 -7.15 -2.18 -4.96
N TRP A 48 -7.16 -3.28 -4.22
CA TRP A 48 -7.98 -4.46 -4.52
C TRP A 48 -9.47 -4.13 -4.52
N THR A 49 -9.95 -3.45 -3.47
CA THR A 49 -11.36 -3.05 -3.34
C THR A 49 -11.80 -2.17 -4.51
N TYR A 50 -10.95 -1.24 -4.95
CA TYR A 50 -11.21 -0.44 -6.13
C TYR A 50 -11.39 -1.29 -7.40
N LEU A 51 -10.53 -2.28 -7.62
CA LEU A 51 -10.66 -3.18 -8.77
C LEU A 51 -11.90 -4.05 -8.71
N VAL A 52 -12.28 -4.54 -7.52
CA VAL A 52 -13.52 -5.32 -7.33
C VAL A 52 -14.75 -4.47 -7.69
N MET A 53 -14.79 -3.21 -7.24
CA MET A 53 -15.85 -2.27 -7.60
C MET A 53 -15.93 -2.05 -9.10
N ASN A 54 -14.77 -1.82 -9.74
CA ASN A 54 -14.69 -1.61 -11.18
C ASN A 54 -15.11 -2.85 -11.99
N ALA A 55 -14.74 -4.05 -11.53
CA ALA A 55 -15.15 -5.31 -12.14
C ALA A 55 -16.66 -5.57 -11.96
N ALA A 56 -17.23 -5.20 -10.82
CA ALA A 56 -18.67 -5.34 -10.58
C ALA A 56 -19.50 -4.48 -11.54
N GLY A 57 -19.07 -3.24 -11.79
CA GLY A 57 -19.67 -2.36 -12.79
C GLY A 57 -19.57 -2.95 -14.19
N TYR A 58 -18.37 -3.37 -14.62
CA TYR A 58 -18.15 -3.94 -15.95
C TYR A 58 -18.95 -5.23 -16.22
N LEU A 59 -19.10 -6.10 -15.22
CA LEU A 59 -19.85 -7.35 -15.35
C LEU A 59 -21.37 -7.16 -15.34
N GLY A 60 -21.86 -5.92 -15.26
CA GLY A 60 -23.29 -5.60 -15.39
C GLY A 60 -24.10 -5.84 -14.12
N TYR A 61 -23.47 -5.86 -12.94
CA TYR A 61 -24.19 -5.94 -11.66
C TYR A 61 -24.77 -4.57 -11.27
N SER A 62 -25.74 -4.09 -12.04
CA SER A 62 -26.31 -2.73 -11.96
C SER A 62 -26.82 -2.34 -10.58
N TYR A 63 -27.47 -3.26 -9.86
CA TYR A 63 -27.94 -3.01 -8.49
C TYR A 63 -26.78 -2.74 -7.51
N LEU A 64 -25.64 -3.42 -7.68
CA LEU A 64 -24.47 -3.18 -6.83
C LEU A 64 -23.73 -1.91 -7.25
N ASP A 65 -23.68 -1.60 -8.54
CA ASP A 65 -22.94 -0.46 -9.07
C ASP A 65 -23.40 0.87 -8.47
N GLU A 66 -24.70 1.04 -8.22
CA GLU A 66 -25.25 2.24 -7.57
C GLU A 66 -24.70 2.46 -6.16
N TYR A 67 -24.61 1.40 -5.34
CA TYR A 67 -24.03 1.50 -3.99
C TYR A 67 -22.51 1.59 -4.00
N LEU A 68 -21.86 0.89 -4.94
CA LEU A 68 -20.42 0.86 -5.07
C LEU A 68 -19.86 2.18 -5.63
N TYR A 69 -20.64 2.91 -6.43
CA TYR A 69 -20.30 4.24 -6.93
C TYR A 69 -19.90 5.18 -5.78
N CYS A 70 -20.74 5.24 -4.74
CA CYS A 70 -20.51 6.05 -3.54
C CYS A 70 -19.16 5.76 -2.86
N LEU A 71 -18.62 4.54 -3.03
CA LEU A 71 -17.38 4.10 -2.41
C LEU A 71 -16.17 4.18 -3.34
N GLN A 72 -16.38 4.09 -4.65
CA GLN A 72 -15.30 3.94 -5.63
C GLN A 72 -14.30 5.12 -5.59
N LEU A 73 -14.79 6.35 -5.65
CA LEU A 73 -13.94 7.55 -5.62
C LEU A 73 -13.32 7.80 -4.24
N PRO A 74 -14.05 7.68 -3.11
CA PRO A 74 -13.45 7.72 -1.79
C PRO A 74 -12.33 6.70 -1.57
N VAL A 75 -12.48 5.46 -2.06
CA VAL A 75 -11.44 4.43 -1.99
C VAL A 75 -10.21 4.87 -2.80
N LEU A 76 -10.41 5.36 -4.03
CA LEU A 76 -9.32 5.87 -4.87
C LEU A 76 -8.56 7.02 -4.20
N LEU A 77 -9.28 7.97 -3.57
CA LEU A 77 -8.72 9.09 -2.80
C LEU A 77 -8.01 8.66 -1.51
N ALA A 78 -8.25 7.45 -1.01
CA ALA A 78 -7.61 6.92 0.19
C ALA A 78 -6.27 6.22 -0.09
N ILE A 79 -6.00 5.81 -1.35
CA ILE A 79 -4.80 5.04 -1.72
C ILE A 79 -3.51 5.83 -1.45
N MET A 80 -3.36 7.03 -2.03
CA MET A 80 -2.14 7.84 -1.85
C MET A 80 -1.89 8.26 -0.39
N PRO A 81 -2.88 8.76 0.36
CA PRO A 81 -2.78 8.94 1.82
C PRO A 81 -2.25 7.72 2.57
N THR A 82 -2.70 6.52 2.20
CA THR A 82 -2.30 5.28 2.86
C THR A 82 -0.84 4.94 2.57
N TYR A 83 -0.36 5.17 1.34
CA TYR A 83 1.06 5.02 1.03
C TYR A 83 1.93 6.01 1.83
N TYR A 84 1.49 7.25 1.99
CA TYR A 84 2.19 8.22 2.83
C TYR A 84 2.24 7.78 4.31
N LEU A 85 1.13 7.24 4.85
CA LEU A 85 1.11 6.66 6.18
C LEU A 85 2.08 5.49 6.33
N TYR A 86 2.20 4.65 5.31
CA TYR A 86 3.22 3.61 5.26
C TYR A 86 4.63 4.19 5.37
N LEU A 87 4.96 5.20 4.57
CA LEU A 87 6.28 5.82 4.69
C LEU A 87 6.49 6.37 6.10
N ARG A 88 5.49 7.08 6.64
CA ARG A 88 5.52 7.62 8.01
C ARG A 88 5.80 6.53 9.03
N ALA A 89 5.15 5.39 8.90
CA ALA A 89 5.36 4.23 9.73
C ALA A 89 6.81 3.74 9.74
N VAL A 90 7.37 3.52 8.56
CA VAL A 90 8.71 2.94 8.42
C VAL A 90 9.79 3.86 8.98
N SER A 91 9.55 5.17 9.00
CA SER A 91 10.54 6.16 9.45
C SER A 91 10.48 6.54 10.92
N ILE A 92 9.43 6.12 11.66
CA ILE A 92 9.36 6.39 13.10
C ILE A 92 10.00 5.20 13.81
N ALA A 93 11.20 5.39 14.35
CA ALA A 93 11.97 4.36 15.03
C ALA A 93 11.35 3.86 16.35
N SER A 94 10.33 4.54 16.89
CA SER A 94 9.70 4.19 18.17
C SER A 94 8.22 4.57 18.22
N GLY A 95 7.32 3.60 17.99
CA GLY A 95 5.92 3.53 18.47
C GLY A 95 4.91 4.64 18.16
N GLY A 96 5.32 5.86 17.78
CA GLY A 96 4.50 7.05 17.69
C GLY A 96 3.75 7.23 16.37
N MET A 97 3.48 6.13 15.66
CA MET A 97 2.78 6.09 14.37
C MET A 97 1.50 6.95 14.36
N PHE A 98 0.78 6.97 15.48
CA PHE A 98 -0.53 7.63 15.63
C PHE A 98 -0.49 8.96 16.42
N SER A 99 0.69 9.47 16.77
CA SER A 99 0.85 10.70 17.58
C SER A 99 0.41 12.00 16.89
N LYS A 100 0.33 12.02 15.55
CA LYS A 100 -0.31 13.11 14.79
C LYS A 100 -1.59 12.58 14.16
N PRO A 101 -2.64 13.39 13.97
CA PRO A 101 -3.96 12.91 13.60
C PRO A 101 -3.96 12.35 12.17
N TRP A 102 -3.66 11.06 12.05
CA TRP A 102 -3.67 10.26 10.82
C TRP A 102 -5.02 10.31 10.10
N LYS A 103 -6.10 10.56 10.85
CA LYS A 103 -7.46 10.74 10.34
C LYS A 103 -7.59 11.93 9.39
N VAL A 104 -6.79 13.00 9.58
CA VAL A 104 -6.85 14.20 8.74
C VAL A 104 -6.46 13.90 7.29
N VAL A 105 -5.59 12.90 7.08
CA VAL A 105 -5.13 12.53 5.72
C VAL A 105 -6.26 11.90 4.89
N TYR A 106 -7.29 11.35 5.54
CA TYR A 106 -8.47 10.76 4.89
C TYR A 106 -9.65 11.73 4.72
N LEU A 107 -9.51 12.98 5.18
CA LEU A 107 -10.60 13.95 5.14
C LEU A 107 -11.17 14.17 3.72
N PRO A 108 -10.37 14.25 2.64
CA PRO A 108 -10.92 14.36 1.28
C PRO A 108 -11.77 13.14 0.87
N SER A 109 -11.36 11.94 1.26
CA SER A 109 -12.08 10.69 0.98
C SER A 109 -13.43 10.66 1.71
N VAL A 110 -13.44 10.97 3.01
CA VAL A 110 -14.67 11.03 3.82
C VAL A 110 -15.60 12.15 3.35
N PHE A 111 -15.06 13.31 3.00
CA PHE A 111 -15.84 14.43 2.52
C PHE A 111 -16.54 14.12 1.20
N ILE A 112 -15.83 13.54 0.23
CA ILE A 112 -16.43 13.10 -1.04
C ILE A 112 -17.45 11.98 -0.82
N PHE A 113 -17.19 11.03 0.08
CA PHE A 113 -18.16 9.99 0.42
C PHE A 113 -19.48 10.60 0.91
N LEU A 114 -19.43 11.52 1.87
CA LEU A 114 -20.64 12.18 2.39
C LEU A 114 -21.39 12.96 1.30
N LEU A 115 -20.66 13.65 0.42
CA LEU A 115 -21.27 14.36 -0.70
C LEU A 115 -21.93 13.41 -1.70
N GLN A 116 -21.31 12.26 -2.02
CA GLN A 116 -21.90 11.29 -2.94
C GLN A 116 -23.13 10.59 -2.34
N VAL A 117 -23.13 10.30 -1.04
CA VAL A 117 -24.33 9.80 -0.34
C VAL A 117 -25.44 10.86 -0.40
N ALA A 118 -25.12 12.13 -0.15
CA ALA A 118 -26.09 13.21 -0.25
C ALA A 118 -26.65 13.37 -1.67
N THR A 119 -25.82 13.26 -2.71
CA THR A 119 -26.28 13.33 -4.10
C THR A 119 -27.25 12.19 -4.43
N LEU A 120 -26.91 10.96 -4.01
CA LEU A 120 -27.74 9.79 -4.31
C LEU A 120 -29.11 9.86 -3.62
N LEU A 121 -29.17 10.40 -2.41
CA LEU A 121 -30.43 10.62 -1.69
C LEU A 121 -31.33 11.70 -2.32
N THR A 122 -30.75 12.61 -3.12
CA THR A 122 -31.50 13.69 -3.78
C THR A 122 -32.01 13.34 -5.18
N MET A 123 -31.52 12.25 -5.78
CA MET A 123 -31.86 11.84 -7.14
C MET A 123 -32.97 10.79 -7.14
N SER A 124 -33.83 10.81 -8.16
CA SER A 124 -34.75 9.69 -8.42
C SER A 124 -33.98 8.48 -8.98
N ALA A 125 -34.57 7.28 -8.92
CA ALA A 125 -33.95 6.07 -9.47
C ALA A 125 -33.61 6.20 -10.97
N GLU A 126 -34.47 6.88 -11.74
CA GLU A 126 -34.22 7.13 -13.18
C GLU A 126 -33.02 8.07 -13.39
N GLN A 127 -32.92 9.13 -12.59
CA GLN A 127 -31.81 10.08 -12.64
C GLN A 127 -30.50 9.44 -12.22
N SER A 128 -30.51 8.64 -11.14
CA SER A 128 -29.35 7.88 -10.66
C SER A 128 -28.85 6.92 -11.75
N GLY A 129 -29.76 6.13 -12.35
CA GLY A 129 -29.42 5.20 -13.43
C GLY A 129 -28.83 5.91 -14.66
N SER A 130 -29.45 7.01 -15.11
CA SER A 130 -28.94 7.80 -16.24
C SER A 130 -27.55 8.39 -15.95
N PHE A 131 -27.36 8.95 -14.76
CA PHE A 131 -26.09 9.54 -14.34
C PHE A 131 -24.98 8.49 -14.24
N LEU A 132 -25.25 7.33 -13.63
CA LEU A 132 -24.28 6.23 -13.51
C LEU A 132 -23.88 5.67 -14.87
N HIS A 133 -24.86 5.46 -15.76
CA HIS A 133 -24.60 4.99 -17.12
C HIS A 133 -23.79 6.00 -17.96
N SER A 134 -23.92 7.31 -17.68
CA SER A 134 -23.09 8.36 -18.28
C SER A 134 -21.67 8.47 -17.69
N GLY A 135 -21.27 7.53 -16.83
CA GLY A 135 -19.98 7.56 -16.14
C GLY A 135 -19.87 8.67 -15.09
N GLY A 136 -20.99 9.31 -14.70
CA GLY A 136 -21.05 10.34 -13.66
C GLY A 136 -20.37 11.67 -14.00
N SER A 137 -20.10 11.95 -15.29
CA SER A 137 -19.36 13.15 -15.73
C SER A 137 -19.98 13.92 -16.91
N LEU A 138 -20.88 13.30 -17.69
CA LEU A 138 -21.40 13.87 -18.94
C LEU A 138 -22.92 13.68 -19.09
N SER A 139 -23.68 13.93 -18.03
CA SER A 139 -25.12 14.11 -18.15
C SER A 139 -25.42 15.47 -18.81
N VAL A 140 -26.19 15.46 -19.91
CA VAL A 140 -26.75 16.67 -20.54
C VAL A 140 -28.00 17.15 -19.78
N ASP A 141 -28.34 16.50 -18.67
CA ASP A 141 -29.55 16.80 -17.93
C ASP A 141 -29.49 18.19 -17.27
N SER A 142 -30.61 18.90 -17.39
CA SER A 142 -30.78 20.22 -16.82
C SER A 142 -31.15 20.21 -15.34
N ASP A 143 -31.48 19.03 -14.79
CA ASP A 143 -31.89 18.88 -13.40
C ASP A 143 -30.76 19.27 -12.42
N ASN A 144 -31.14 20.04 -11.40
CA ASN A 144 -30.25 20.52 -10.35
C ASN A 144 -29.62 19.36 -9.56
N ALA A 145 -30.33 18.26 -9.34
CA ALA A 145 -29.80 17.10 -8.59
C ALA A 145 -28.66 16.43 -9.37
N VAL A 146 -28.85 16.21 -10.67
CA VAL A 146 -27.83 15.62 -11.54
C VAL A 146 -26.62 16.55 -11.68
N ARG A 147 -26.84 17.86 -11.81
CA ARG A 147 -25.76 18.87 -11.83
C ARG A 147 -24.94 18.87 -10.54
N PHE A 148 -25.61 18.75 -9.38
CA PHE A 148 -24.91 18.65 -8.11
C PHE A 148 -24.03 17.39 -8.05
N ALA A 149 -24.55 16.22 -8.49
CA ALA A 149 -23.76 14.99 -8.59
C ALA A 149 -22.54 15.14 -9.52
N MET A 150 -22.69 15.81 -10.67
CA MET A 150 -21.57 16.12 -11.57
C MET A 150 -20.52 17.00 -10.90
N MET A 151 -20.95 18.04 -10.16
CA MET A 151 -20.02 18.92 -9.43
C MET A 151 -19.22 18.14 -8.37
N VAL A 152 -19.87 17.20 -7.66
CA VAL A 152 -19.21 16.33 -6.67
C VAL A 152 -18.19 15.41 -7.36
N SER A 153 -18.54 14.79 -8.50
CA SER A 153 -17.61 13.99 -9.31
C SER A 153 -16.39 14.81 -9.75
N ILE A 154 -16.61 16.01 -10.28
CA ILE A 154 -15.53 16.92 -10.73
C ILE A 154 -14.65 17.31 -9.55
N LEU A 155 -15.24 17.67 -8.41
CA LEU A 155 -14.50 18.01 -7.20
C LEU A 155 -13.59 16.87 -6.75
N GLY A 156 -14.07 15.62 -6.79
CA GLY A 156 -13.24 14.48 -6.41
C GLY A 156 -12.14 14.15 -7.43
N TYR A 157 -12.49 13.97 -8.72
CA TYR A 157 -11.55 13.52 -9.75
C TYR A 157 -10.61 14.61 -10.27
N VAL A 158 -11.05 15.86 -10.35
CA VAL A 158 -10.31 16.96 -10.97
C VAL A 158 -9.63 17.85 -9.92
N VAL A 159 -10.20 17.98 -8.72
CA VAL A 159 -9.64 18.85 -7.68
C VAL A 159 -8.89 18.05 -6.61
N PHE A 160 -9.55 17.13 -5.91
CA PHE A 160 -8.93 16.43 -4.78
C PHE A 160 -7.90 15.39 -5.22
N LEU A 161 -8.17 14.59 -6.25
CA LEU A 161 -7.25 13.55 -6.68
C LEU A 161 -5.90 14.12 -7.17
N PRO A 162 -5.85 15.14 -8.05
CA PRO A 162 -4.59 15.75 -8.47
C PRO A 162 -3.86 16.49 -7.34
N SER A 163 -4.59 17.20 -6.48
CA SER A 163 -3.98 17.87 -5.32
C SER A 163 -3.35 16.87 -4.34
N GLN A 164 -4.00 15.73 -4.09
CA GLN A 164 -3.43 14.65 -3.29
C GLN A 164 -2.19 14.02 -3.92
N LEU A 165 -2.18 13.82 -5.24
CA LEU A 165 -1.00 13.32 -5.96
C LEU A 165 0.18 14.28 -5.82
N LEU A 166 -0.04 15.57 -6.00
CA LEU A 166 1.00 16.61 -5.85
C LEU A 166 1.53 16.69 -4.42
N ILE A 167 0.63 16.81 -3.45
CA ILE A 167 0.99 16.92 -2.03
C ILE A 167 1.75 15.68 -1.55
N SER A 168 1.27 14.48 -1.88
CA SER A 168 1.90 13.23 -1.47
C SER A 168 3.27 13.03 -2.12
N SER A 169 3.41 13.40 -3.40
CA SER A 169 4.70 13.34 -4.11
C SER A 169 5.71 14.33 -3.52
N PHE A 170 5.29 15.54 -3.19
CA PHE A 170 6.15 16.52 -2.53
C PHE A 170 6.62 16.02 -1.15
N GLN A 171 5.69 15.52 -0.34
CA GLN A 171 6.02 14.96 0.98
C GLN A 171 6.95 13.75 0.87
N TYR A 172 6.78 12.91 -0.15
CA TYR A 172 7.69 11.81 -0.45
C TYR A 172 9.11 12.29 -0.72
N VAL A 173 9.28 13.26 -1.62
CA VAL A 173 10.59 13.80 -2.01
C VAL A 173 11.30 14.41 -0.81
N GLN A 174 10.60 15.24 -0.02
CA GLN A 174 11.16 15.80 1.21
C GLN A 174 11.68 14.71 2.15
N LYS A 175 10.93 13.61 2.25
CA LYS A 175 11.27 12.53 3.16
C LYS A 175 12.46 11.70 2.68
N MET A 176 12.55 11.42 1.39
CA MET A 176 13.70 10.73 0.82
C MET A 176 14.98 11.57 0.88
N ARG A 177 14.86 12.91 0.74
CA ARG A 177 16.00 13.81 0.99
C ARG A 177 16.51 13.72 2.42
N LYS A 178 15.61 13.82 3.41
CA LYS A 178 15.98 13.66 4.83
C LYS A 178 16.60 12.30 5.13
N LEU A 179 16.09 11.22 4.53
CA LEU A 179 16.66 9.88 4.64
C LEU A 179 18.08 9.84 4.08
N ALA A 180 18.30 10.39 2.89
CA ALA A 180 19.61 10.44 2.25
C ALA A 180 20.63 11.25 3.06
N GLU A 181 20.21 12.41 3.58
CA GLU A 181 21.03 13.24 4.48
C GLU A 181 21.41 12.48 5.76
N SER A 182 20.44 11.83 6.41
CA SER A 182 20.68 11.06 7.63
C SER A 182 21.62 9.87 7.40
N ARG A 183 21.58 9.27 6.20
CA ARG A 183 22.48 8.16 5.83
C ARG A 183 23.91 8.59 5.52
N LYS A 184 24.14 9.86 5.16
CA LYS A 184 25.50 10.39 5.02
C LYS A 184 26.21 10.42 6.38
N SER A 185 25.50 10.78 7.44
CA SER A 185 26.03 10.80 8.81
C SER A 185 25.99 9.44 9.51
N ASN A 186 24.99 8.61 9.21
CA ASN A 186 24.82 7.29 9.80
C ASN A 186 24.36 6.28 8.72
N PRO A 187 25.29 5.52 8.10
CA PRO A 187 24.95 4.56 7.05
C PRO A 187 23.92 3.50 7.47
N ALA A 188 23.85 3.18 8.77
CA ALA A 188 22.91 2.23 9.35
C ALA A 188 21.54 2.86 9.70
N TYR A 189 21.25 4.10 9.27
CA TYR A 189 19.97 4.74 9.51
C TYR A 189 18.86 4.15 8.61
N LEU A 190 17.84 3.58 9.27
CA LEU A 190 16.69 2.88 8.67
C LEU A 190 17.12 1.83 7.61
N PRO A 191 17.88 0.79 7.99
CA PRO A 191 18.45 -0.17 7.05
C PRO A 191 17.37 -1.05 6.41
N HIS A 192 16.23 -1.20 7.07
CA HIS A 192 15.05 -1.91 6.58
C HIS A 192 14.33 -1.20 5.43
N LEU A 193 14.66 0.05 5.08
CA LEU A 193 14.02 0.82 4.00
C LEU A 193 14.91 0.88 2.76
N GLN A 194 14.50 0.28 1.63
CA GLN A 194 15.22 0.44 0.37
C GLN A 194 14.62 1.58 -0.47
N PRO A 195 15.38 2.67 -0.76
CA PRO A 195 14.85 3.81 -1.51
C PRO A 195 14.37 3.45 -2.92
N LEU A 196 15.12 2.60 -3.63
CA LEU A 196 14.77 2.17 -4.99
C LEU A 196 13.41 1.47 -5.02
N TRP A 197 13.16 0.54 -4.11
CA TRP A 197 11.87 -0.15 -4.01
C TRP A 197 10.75 0.82 -3.65
N SER A 198 11.01 1.76 -2.73
CA SER A 198 10.05 2.81 -2.39
C SER A 198 9.72 3.73 -3.58
N HIS A 199 10.68 4.04 -4.45
CA HIS A 199 10.42 4.79 -5.68
C HIS A 199 9.50 4.01 -6.62
N ILE A 200 9.78 2.71 -6.79
CA ILE A 200 8.95 1.85 -7.65
C ILE A 200 7.52 1.78 -7.11
N ILE A 201 7.34 1.52 -5.80
CA ILE A 201 6.00 1.51 -5.20
C ILE A 201 5.29 2.84 -5.42
N LEU A 202 5.95 3.98 -5.21
CA LEU A 202 5.33 5.30 -5.44
C LEU A 202 4.84 5.45 -6.88
N PHE A 203 5.72 5.24 -7.88
CA PHE A 203 5.37 5.42 -9.28
C PHE A 203 4.28 4.44 -9.73
N SER A 204 4.33 3.20 -9.23
CA SER A 204 3.30 2.20 -9.49
C SER A 204 1.95 2.60 -8.88
N VAL A 205 1.92 3.11 -7.65
CA VAL A 205 0.67 3.58 -7.01
C VAL A 205 0.12 4.82 -7.73
N ILE A 206 0.97 5.77 -8.12
CA ILE A 206 0.55 6.93 -8.93
C ILE A 206 -0.05 6.46 -10.26
N GLY A 207 0.65 5.54 -10.95
CA GLY A 207 0.17 4.97 -12.20
C GLY A 207 -1.19 4.29 -12.05
N PHE A 208 -1.37 3.50 -10.98
CA PHE A 208 -2.64 2.85 -10.67
C PHE A 208 -3.77 3.88 -10.45
N VAL A 209 -3.52 4.91 -9.64
CA VAL A 209 -4.53 5.95 -9.33
C VAL A 209 -4.91 6.74 -10.58
N VAL A 210 -3.92 7.14 -11.40
CA VAL A 210 -4.15 7.88 -12.64
C VAL A 210 -4.90 7.03 -13.65
N LEU A 211 -4.48 5.78 -13.89
CA LEU A 211 -5.16 4.87 -14.81
C LEU A 211 -6.58 4.57 -14.34
N GLY A 212 -6.77 4.34 -13.04
CA GLY A 212 -8.09 4.14 -12.44
C GLY A 212 -9.00 5.35 -12.66
N ALA A 213 -8.52 6.55 -12.39
CA ALA A 213 -9.28 7.78 -12.62
C ALA A 213 -9.60 7.99 -14.11
N MET A 214 -8.63 7.81 -14.99
CA MET A 214 -8.80 7.97 -16.44
C MET A 214 -9.77 6.94 -17.02
N MET A 215 -9.76 5.70 -16.53
CA MET A 215 -10.65 4.66 -17.01
C MET A 215 -12.12 5.07 -16.91
N ARG A 216 -12.51 5.81 -15.85
CA ARG A 216 -13.90 6.31 -15.68
C ARG A 216 -14.33 7.30 -16.76
N PHE A 217 -13.41 8.09 -17.31
CA PHE A 217 -13.72 9.09 -18.34
C PHE A 217 -13.56 8.55 -19.76
N PHE A 218 -12.61 7.63 -19.95
CA PHE A 218 -12.16 7.22 -21.28
C PHE A 218 -12.61 5.83 -21.69
N ALA A 219 -12.99 4.93 -20.77
CA ALA A 219 -13.43 3.58 -21.12
C ALA A 219 -14.96 3.47 -21.10
N PRO A 220 -15.67 3.84 -22.18
CA PRO A 220 -17.06 3.45 -22.33
C PRO A 220 -17.13 1.94 -22.49
N ASP A 221 -18.21 1.32 -22.01
CA ASP A 221 -18.47 -0.13 -22.03
C ASP A 221 -18.32 -0.78 -23.43
N TYR A 222 -18.32 0.04 -24.49
CA TYR A 222 -18.27 -0.38 -25.88
C TYR A 222 -16.87 -0.41 -26.52
N ASN A 223 -15.80 0.11 -25.89
CA ASN A 223 -14.45 0.11 -26.47
C ASN A 223 -13.52 -0.94 -25.86
N GLN A 224 -13.60 -2.16 -26.41
CA GLN A 224 -12.84 -3.32 -25.94
C GLN A 224 -11.32 -3.11 -25.88
N LEU A 225 -10.73 -2.40 -26.86
CA LEU A 225 -9.28 -2.18 -26.92
C LEU A 225 -8.80 -1.22 -25.82
N LEU A 226 -9.56 -0.16 -25.58
CA LEU A 226 -9.22 0.83 -24.56
C LEU A 226 -9.39 0.26 -23.16
N THR A 227 -10.44 -0.55 -22.95
CA THR A 227 -10.66 -1.32 -21.72
C THR A 227 -9.51 -2.30 -21.45
N ALA A 228 -9.05 -3.03 -22.47
CA ALA A 228 -7.89 -3.91 -22.35
C ALA A 228 -6.62 -3.14 -21.97
N PHE A 229 -6.37 -1.96 -22.57
CA PHE A 229 -5.25 -1.10 -22.23
C PHE A 229 -5.26 -0.68 -20.76
N PHE A 230 -6.39 -0.19 -20.24
CA PHE A 230 -6.51 0.19 -18.84
C PHE A 230 -6.30 -0.98 -17.90
N ASN A 231 -6.88 -2.15 -18.19
CA ASN A 231 -6.71 -3.35 -17.37
C ASN A 231 -5.26 -3.85 -17.34
N ILE A 232 -4.56 -3.86 -18.48
CA ILE A 232 -3.14 -4.19 -18.53
C ILE A 232 -2.32 -3.17 -17.74
N GLY A 233 -2.63 -1.88 -17.84
CA GLY A 233 -1.98 -0.84 -17.07
C GLY A 233 -2.19 -1.00 -15.56
N LEU A 234 -3.43 -1.30 -15.13
CA LEU A 234 -3.78 -1.58 -13.73
C LEU A 234 -3.12 -2.87 -13.23
N LEU A 235 -2.97 -3.88 -14.11
CA LEU A 235 -2.25 -5.11 -13.82
C LEU A 235 -0.78 -4.84 -13.51
N ILE A 236 -0.09 -4.14 -14.42
CA ILE A 236 1.34 -3.87 -14.29
C ILE A 236 1.60 -2.96 -13.09
N SER A 237 0.82 -1.89 -12.94
CA SER A 237 0.97 -0.94 -11.83
C SER A 237 0.63 -1.57 -10.48
N GLY A 238 -0.49 -2.27 -10.35
CA GLY A 238 -0.86 -3.01 -9.14
C GLY A 238 0.14 -4.11 -8.81
N GLY A 239 0.62 -4.84 -9.83
CA GLY A 239 1.60 -5.90 -9.70
C GLY A 239 2.95 -5.43 -9.17
N LEU A 240 3.51 -4.37 -9.76
CA LEU A 240 4.75 -3.77 -9.29
C LEU A 240 4.60 -3.20 -7.89
N ALA A 241 3.50 -2.49 -7.60
CA ALA A 241 3.23 -1.97 -6.26
C ALA A 241 3.21 -3.09 -5.22
N GLY A 242 2.48 -4.19 -5.48
CA GLY A 242 2.38 -5.33 -4.57
C GLY A 242 3.68 -6.11 -4.41
N TYR A 243 4.38 -6.42 -5.51
CA TYR A 243 5.65 -7.15 -5.47
C TYR A 243 6.73 -6.41 -4.66
N PHE A 244 6.93 -5.12 -4.94
CA PHE A 244 7.93 -4.33 -4.22
C PHE A 244 7.50 -4.03 -2.78
N SER A 245 6.19 -3.93 -2.52
CA SER A 245 5.65 -3.84 -1.15
C SER A 245 5.97 -5.09 -0.34
N LEU A 246 5.83 -6.29 -0.92
CA LEU A 246 6.24 -7.54 -0.26
C LEU A 246 7.75 -7.63 -0.04
N ARG A 247 8.57 -7.30 -1.04
CA ARG A 247 10.04 -7.28 -0.87
C ARG A 247 10.48 -6.36 0.25
N GLN A 248 9.86 -5.19 0.31
CA GLN A 248 10.12 -4.17 1.30
C GLN A 248 9.64 -4.58 2.71
N ASP A 249 8.55 -5.35 2.81
CA ASP A 249 8.12 -5.98 4.08
C ASP A 249 9.08 -7.10 4.50
N HIS A 250 9.54 -7.92 3.54
CA HIS A 250 10.49 -9.01 3.83
C HIS A 250 11.82 -8.48 4.36
N LEU A 251 12.42 -7.48 3.70
CA LEU A 251 13.63 -6.81 4.20
C LEU A 251 13.43 -6.22 5.59
N ASN A 252 12.24 -5.69 5.87
CA ASN A 252 11.91 -5.17 7.19
C ASN A 252 11.82 -6.27 8.23
N ILE A 253 11.30 -7.45 7.91
CA ILE A 253 11.29 -8.61 8.81
C ILE A 253 12.70 -9.14 9.05
N GLU A 254 13.52 -9.26 8.01
CA GLU A 254 14.90 -9.74 8.14
C GLU A 254 15.73 -8.80 9.02
N VAL A 255 15.73 -7.51 8.69
CA VAL A 255 16.61 -6.53 9.35
C VAL A 255 16.08 -6.09 10.73
N ALA A 256 14.77 -5.93 10.89
CA ALA A 256 14.19 -5.62 12.21
C ALA A 256 14.06 -6.87 13.10
N GLY A 257 13.94 -8.06 12.51
CA GLY A 257 13.92 -9.34 13.23
C GLY A 257 15.25 -9.62 13.92
N ILE A 258 16.38 -9.36 13.25
CA ILE A 258 17.72 -9.46 13.85
C ILE A 258 17.85 -8.51 15.06
N LYS A 259 17.33 -7.28 14.96
CA LYS A 259 17.34 -6.35 16.10
C LYS A 259 16.44 -6.77 17.25
N MET A 260 15.31 -7.42 16.96
CA MET A 260 14.42 -7.93 18.01
C MET A 260 15.03 -9.13 18.73
N GLU A 261 15.71 -10.06 18.05
CA GLU A 261 16.42 -11.16 18.73
C GLU A 261 17.51 -10.67 19.68
N GLU A 262 18.20 -9.57 19.36
CA GLU A 262 19.13 -8.90 20.29
C GLU A 262 18.43 -8.16 21.44
N THR A 263 17.14 -7.79 21.33
CA THR A 263 16.38 -7.11 22.40
C THR A 263 15.39 -7.99 23.17
N THR A 264 15.09 -9.21 22.72
CA THR A 264 14.21 -10.15 23.45
C THR A 264 14.90 -10.96 24.56
N ASN A 265 16.13 -10.62 24.94
CA ASN A 265 16.71 -11.12 26.19
C ASN A 265 16.42 -10.23 27.41
N ASP A 266 15.70 -9.10 27.26
CA ASP A 266 15.36 -8.20 28.37
C ASP A 266 13.83 -7.97 28.52
N VAL A 267 13.05 -9.06 28.53
CA VAL A 267 11.70 -9.02 29.14
C VAL A 267 11.75 -9.72 30.48
N ALA A 268 11.89 -8.88 31.51
CA ALA A 268 11.53 -9.11 32.88
C ALA A 268 10.29 -10.03 33.00
N THR A 269 10.54 -11.28 33.35
CA THR A 269 9.58 -12.07 34.09
C THR A 269 10.02 -11.97 35.54
N GLU A 270 9.28 -11.20 36.34
CA GLU A 270 9.29 -11.32 37.80
C GLU A 270 8.94 -12.77 38.17
N ILE A 271 9.95 -13.62 38.24
CA ILE A 271 9.92 -14.84 39.03
C ILE A 271 10.79 -14.50 40.24
N ASN A 272 10.14 -14.39 41.40
CA ASN A 272 10.81 -14.33 42.70
C ASN A 272 11.76 -15.52 42.84
N LEU A 273 13.03 -15.31 42.49
CA LEU A 273 14.13 -16.20 42.82
C LEU A 273 14.96 -15.48 43.89
N PRO A 274 15.26 -16.15 45.01
CA PRO A 274 15.94 -15.53 46.14
C PRO A 274 17.30 -15.01 45.71
N ALA A 275 17.67 -13.83 46.21
CA ALA A 275 18.93 -13.15 45.90
C ALA A 275 20.13 -14.11 46.05
N ILE A 276 20.78 -14.42 44.94
CA ILE A 276 22.06 -15.13 44.93
C ILE A 276 23.15 -14.07 45.08
N PRO A 277 24.04 -14.18 46.08
CA PRO A 277 25.10 -13.21 46.30
C PRO A 277 26.10 -13.25 45.15
N VAL A 278 26.66 -12.08 44.83
CA VAL A 278 27.74 -11.88 43.86
C VAL A 278 28.94 -12.75 44.27
N THR A 279 29.14 -13.87 43.58
CA THR A 279 30.38 -14.64 43.62
C THR A 279 31.03 -14.58 42.24
N ASP A 280 32.30 -14.19 42.21
CA ASP A 280 33.18 -14.18 41.04
C ASP A 280 33.03 -15.46 40.21
N ASN A 281 32.62 -15.30 38.95
CA ASN A 281 32.47 -16.42 38.01
C ASN A 281 33.84 -16.88 37.51
N ASN A 282 34.45 -17.85 38.20
CA ASN A 282 35.67 -18.58 37.82
C ASN A 282 35.48 -19.54 36.62
N TYR A 283 34.45 -19.38 35.79
CA TYR A 283 34.18 -20.22 34.61
C TYR A 283 34.15 -19.45 33.28
N ALA A 284 34.52 -18.18 33.26
CA ALA A 284 34.81 -17.49 32.00
C ALA A 284 36.20 -17.94 31.51
N VAL A 285 36.24 -18.99 30.70
CA VAL A 285 37.45 -19.34 29.94
C VAL A 285 37.70 -18.20 28.94
N ARG A 286 38.71 -17.36 29.22
CA ARG A 286 39.24 -16.41 28.25
C ARG A 286 39.87 -17.21 27.12
N ILE A 287 39.28 -17.14 25.93
CA ILE A 287 39.85 -17.68 24.70
C ILE A 287 41.05 -16.82 24.33
N ASP A 288 42.19 -17.45 24.05
CA ASP A 288 43.43 -16.76 23.68
C ASP A 288 43.34 -16.16 22.28
N ASP A 289 44.02 -15.05 22.03
CA ASP A 289 43.90 -14.28 20.79
C ASP A 289 44.29 -15.11 19.54
N ASP A 290 45.23 -16.06 19.71
CA ASP A 290 45.64 -16.99 18.65
C ASP A 290 44.54 -18.00 18.29
N GLU A 291 43.73 -18.40 19.26
CA GLU A 291 42.61 -19.32 19.05
C GLU A 291 41.45 -18.60 18.35
N VAL A 292 41.23 -17.32 18.67
CA VAL A 292 40.29 -16.43 17.95
C VAL A 292 40.69 -16.28 16.48
N ILE A 293 41.97 -16.03 16.19
CA ILE A 293 42.48 -15.91 14.82
C ILE A 293 42.25 -17.21 14.03
N LYS A 294 42.48 -18.37 14.66
CA LYS A 294 42.28 -19.67 14.04
C LYS A 294 40.80 -19.95 13.73
N ILE A 295 39.90 -19.56 14.64
CA ILE A 295 38.44 -19.66 14.43
C ILE A 295 38.01 -18.76 13.26
N ILE A 296 38.49 -17.51 13.22
CA ILE A 296 38.18 -16.57 12.14
C ILE A 296 38.68 -17.11 10.79
N PHE A 297 39.89 -17.65 10.73
CA PHE A 297 40.46 -18.21 9.50
C PHE A 297 39.65 -19.39 8.97
N ASN A 298 39.25 -20.31 9.85
CA ASN A 298 38.43 -21.47 9.48
C ASN A 298 37.02 -21.05 9.01
N LEU A 299 36.43 -20.03 9.65
CA LEU A 299 35.15 -19.45 9.23
C LEU A 299 35.23 -18.80 7.85
N GLN A 300 36.31 -18.07 7.56
CA GLN A 300 36.53 -17.48 6.24
C GLN A 300 36.68 -18.55 5.16
N HIS A 301 37.42 -19.62 5.42
CA HIS A 301 37.55 -20.74 4.49
C HIS A 301 36.21 -21.40 4.22
N TYR A 302 35.43 -21.66 5.27
CA TYR A 302 34.10 -22.29 5.17
C TYR A 302 33.10 -21.43 4.38
N LEU A 303 33.13 -20.10 4.55
CA LEU A 303 32.26 -19.17 3.83
C LEU A 303 32.56 -19.14 2.33
N VAL A 304 33.84 -19.19 1.94
CA VAL A 304 34.26 -19.21 0.53
C VAL A 304 33.96 -20.56 -0.13
N GLU A 305 34.20 -21.65 0.58
CA GLU A 305 34.06 -23.01 0.05
C GLU A 305 32.59 -23.43 -0.09
N LYS A 306 31.77 -23.17 0.93
CA LYS A 306 30.36 -23.62 0.93
C LYS A 306 29.37 -22.59 0.42
N LYS A 307 29.78 -21.33 0.24
CA LYS A 307 28.94 -20.18 -0.17
C LYS A 307 27.49 -20.27 0.33
N PRO A 308 27.27 -20.43 1.65
CA PRO A 308 25.94 -20.69 2.20
C PRO A 308 24.95 -19.53 1.99
N TYR A 309 25.44 -18.37 1.55
CA TYR A 309 24.70 -17.17 1.17
C TYR A 309 24.18 -17.18 -0.29
N LEU A 310 24.37 -18.28 -1.03
CA LEU A 310 23.86 -18.45 -2.40
C LEU A 310 22.72 -19.48 -2.53
N ASN A 311 22.21 -20.01 -1.41
CA ASN A 311 21.01 -20.86 -1.38
C ASN A 311 19.80 -20.10 -0.86
#